data_AF-A0A2V8H397-F1
#
_entry.id   AF-A0A2V8H397-F1
#
_cell.length_a   1.000
_cell.length_b   1.000
_cell.length_c   1.000
_cell.angle_alpha   90.00
_cell.angle_beta   90.00
_cell.angle_gamma   90.00
#
_symmetry.space_group_name_H-M   'P 1'
#
loop_
_entity.id
_entity.type
_entity.pdbx_description
1 polymer ?
#
loop_
_entity_poly.entity_id
_entity_poly.type
_entity_poly.pdbx_seq_one_letter_code
_entity_poly.pdbx_strand_id
1 'polypeptide(L)'
;MSPALAERLSKRITLAAVALAMALHLYIDPAAGWAIPAATAAAFLVSWMSARRWPSAAPAIVLALLPLGPALLTMTFRVAALNIFYTLLLAAVLGSLLPRLPLDRWALPRWWTLLLGAWALTLALGWPVMILREAGLRLGTLRDVGALDSWAYLTTPQVESWILYVTITQLVGLLWLDWLCADGARPAHGLWIGTTIASLVAIYQGTVDVSFLSGGPWPGLQRAAGTLLDANAYGTIAAFAGPIAFTCPARGGRAHGPRSCAERSARCCSSTSCCARAGARTRRRAIPHRCWQASLPSCSC
;
A
#
# COMPACT_ATOMS: atom_id res chain seq x y z
N MET A 1 2.31 -8.68 -27.64
CA MET A 1 2.05 -9.00 -26.22
C MET A 1 0.65 -8.51 -25.87
N SER A 2 -0.21 -9.33 -25.26
CA SER A 2 -1.56 -8.85 -24.89
C SER A 2 -1.47 -7.81 -23.76
N PRO A 3 -2.33 -6.77 -23.74
CA PRO A 3 -2.28 -5.73 -22.71
C PRO A 3 -2.43 -6.31 -21.29
N ALA A 4 -3.25 -7.35 -21.12
CA ALA A 4 -3.41 -8.05 -19.86
C ALA A 4 -2.14 -8.78 -19.38
N LEU A 5 -1.35 -9.34 -20.30
CA LEU A 5 -0.08 -9.98 -19.95
C LEU A 5 0.96 -8.94 -19.51
N ALA A 6 1.03 -7.81 -20.21
CA ALA A 6 1.92 -6.70 -19.85
C ALA A 6 1.63 -6.16 -18.45
N GLU A 7 0.34 -5.99 -18.13
CA GLU A 7 -0.13 -5.50 -16.83
C GLU A 7 0.19 -6.45 -15.69
N ARG A 8 -0.03 -7.76 -15.90
CA ARG A 8 0.32 -8.80 -14.93
C ARG A 8 1.83 -8.88 -14.69
N LEU A 9 2.62 -8.82 -15.76
CA LEU A 9 4.08 -8.86 -15.66
C LEU A 9 4.61 -7.63 -14.93
N SER A 10 4.15 -6.43 -15.26
CA SER A 10 4.60 -5.20 -14.58
C SER A 10 4.30 -5.27 -13.08
N LYS A 11 3.11 -5.72 -12.69
CA LYS A 11 2.74 -5.89 -11.28
C LYS A 11 3.66 -6.86 -10.53
N ARG A 12 3.95 -8.01 -11.12
CA ARG A 12 4.83 -9.03 -10.53
C ARG A 12 6.28 -8.56 -10.46
N ILE A 13 6.77 -7.88 -11.50
CA ILE A 13 8.10 -7.28 -11.52
C ILE A 13 8.23 -6.24 -10.41
N THR A 14 7.23 -5.38 -10.23
CA THR A 14 7.20 -4.40 -9.13
C THR A 14 7.29 -5.09 -7.76
N LEU A 15 6.49 -6.13 -7.50
CA LEU A 15 6.53 -6.86 -6.23
C LEU A 15 7.88 -7.54 -5.99
N ALA A 16 8.43 -8.19 -7.02
CA ALA A 16 9.75 -8.83 -6.94
C ALA A 16 10.84 -7.79 -6.70
N ALA A 17 10.79 -6.63 -7.36
CA ALA A 17 11.73 -5.54 -7.18
C ALA A 17 11.68 -4.97 -5.76
N VAL A 18 10.49 -4.80 -5.16
CA VAL A 18 10.37 -4.38 -3.76
C VAL A 18 11.03 -5.39 -2.83
N ALA A 19 10.75 -6.68 -3.01
CA ALA A 19 11.32 -7.73 -2.15
C ALA A 19 12.85 -7.79 -2.27
N LEU A 20 13.39 -7.72 -3.49
CA LEU A 20 14.83 -7.70 -3.75
C LEU A 20 15.51 -6.44 -3.20
N ALA A 21 14.90 -5.27 -3.41
CA ALA A 21 15.42 -4.01 -2.89
C ALA A 21 15.43 -4.00 -1.35
N MET A 22 14.37 -4.47 -0.69
CA MET A 22 14.32 -4.61 0.77
C MET A 22 15.41 -5.57 1.28
N ALA A 23 15.57 -6.74 0.65
CA ALA A 23 16.59 -7.71 1.04
C ALA A 23 18.00 -7.14 0.88
N LEU A 24 18.28 -6.46 -0.24
CA LEU A 24 19.58 -5.83 -0.47
C LEU A 24 19.82 -4.67 0.49
N HIS A 25 18.81 -3.88 0.79
CA HIS A 25 18.93 -2.74 1.72
C HIS A 25 19.32 -3.20 3.13
N LEU A 26 18.66 -4.25 3.61
CA LEU A 26 18.97 -4.89 4.89
C LEU A 26 20.35 -5.56 4.92
N TYR A 27 20.89 -5.94 3.76
CA TYR A 27 22.21 -6.54 3.63
C TYR A 27 23.33 -5.50 3.62
N ILE A 28 23.15 -4.42 2.85
CA ILE A 28 24.14 -3.36 2.63
C ILE A 28 24.28 -2.47 3.85
N ASP A 29 23.16 -2.11 4.50
CA ASP A 29 23.19 -1.10 5.55
C ASP A 29 23.93 -1.62 6.80
N PRO A 30 25.02 -0.95 7.22
CA PRO A 30 25.85 -1.43 8.33
C PRO A 30 25.12 -1.37 9.68
N ALA A 31 24.07 -0.56 9.81
CA ALA A 31 23.28 -0.47 11.04
C ALA A 31 22.31 -1.65 11.21
N ALA A 32 22.13 -2.50 10.20
CA ALA A 32 21.18 -3.62 10.23
C ALA A 32 21.45 -4.62 11.36
N GLY A 33 22.71 -5.03 11.50
CA GLY A 33 23.04 -6.25 12.24
C GLY A 33 22.15 -7.43 11.81
N TRP A 34 21.97 -8.42 12.70
CA TRP A 34 21.04 -9.53 12.45
C TRP A 34 19.62 -9.25 12.99
N ALA A 35 19.50 -8.37 13.99
CA ALA A 35 18.25 -8.09 14.66
C ALA A 35 17.25 -7.33 13.77
N ILE A 36 17.71 -6.36 12.96
CA ILE A 36 16.82 -5.58 12.10
C ILE A 36 16.25 -6.42 10.96
N PRO A 37 17.02 -7.27 10.24
CA PRO A 37 16.45 -8.20 9.27
C PRO A 37 15.41 -9.14 9.89
N ALA A 38 15.70 -9.71 11.07
CA ALA A 38 14.75 -10.58 11.78
C ALA A 38 13.47 -9.82 12.18
N ALA A 39 13.60 -8.61 12.73
CA ALA A 39 12.47 -7.77 13.09
C ALA A 39 11.66 -7.34 11.86
N THR A 40 12.31 -7.10 10.72
CA THR A 40 11.66 -6.76 9.44
C THR A 40 10.84 -7.93 8.90
N ALA A 41 11.41 -9.14 8.91
CA ALA A 41 10.69 -10.36 8.53
C ALA A 41 9.50 -10.62 9.48
N ALA A 42 9.69 -10.46 10.79
CA ALA A 42 8.62 -10.58 11.78
C ALA A 42 7.51 -9.55 11.55
N ALA A 43 7.86 -8.27 11.33
CA ALA A 43 6.91 -7.20 11.08
C ALA A 43 6.08 -7.44 9.81
N PHE A 44 6.72 -7.93 8.73
CA PHE A 44 6.03 -8.35 7.51
C PHE A 44 5.03 -9.49 7.80
N LEU A 45 5.49 -10.57 8.45
CA LEU A 45 4.67 -11.75 8.72
C LEU A 45 3.50 -11.45 9.65
N VAL A 46 3.74 -10.73 10.74
CA VAL A 46 2.70 -10.31 11.70
C VAL A 46 1.68 -9.42 11.00
N SER A 47 2.12 -8.47 10.19
CA SER A 47 1.20 -7.59 9.45
C SER A 47 0.39 -8.36 8.39
N TRP A 48 1.02 -9.32 7.72
CA TRP A 48 0.35 -10.19 6.75
C TRP A 48 -0.72 -11.08 7.38
N MET A 49 -0.40 -11.71 8.51
CA MET A 49 -1.34 -12.51 9.28
C MET A 49 -2.47 -11.65 9.85
N SER A 50 -2.13 -10.50 10.44
CA SER A 50 -3.10 -9.56 11.01
C SER A 50 -4.04 -9.02 9.95
N ALA A 51 -3.54 -8.69 8.76
CA ALA A 51 -4.34 -8.23 7.65
C ALA A 51 -5.35 -9.28 7.18
N ARG A 52 -5.03 -10.57 7.22
CA ARG A 52 -6.02 -11.62 6.92
C ARG A 52 -7.18 -11.63 7.90
N ARG A 53 -6.92 -11.32 9.17
CA ARG A 53 -7.94 -11.30 10.23
C ARG A 53 -8.72 -9.98 10.30
N TRP A 54 -8.04 -8.85 10.17
CA TRP A 54 -8.59 -7.50 10.30
C TRP A 54 -8.31 -6.68 9.04
N PRO A 55 -9.18 -6.79 8.04
CA PRO A 55 -8.87 -6.32 6.71
C PRO A 55 -8.66 -4.81 6.57
N SER A 56 -9.46 -4.03 7.29
CA SER A 56 -9.38 -2.57 7.22
C SER A 56 -8.47 -2.00 8.31
N ALA A 57 -8.46 -2.60 9.51
CA ALA A 57 -7.74 -2.06 10.66
C ALA A 57 -6.23 -2.29 10.59
N ALA A 58 -5.77 -3.47 10.13
CA ALA A 58 -4.34 -3.77 10.07
C ALA A 58 -3.54 -2.78 9.19
N PRO A 59 -3.91 -2.52 7.92
CA PRO A 59 -3.18 -1.53 7.11
C PRO A 59 -3.30 -0.12 7.70
N ALA A 60 -4.46 0.27 8.25
CA ALA A 60 -4.63 1.59 8.87
C ALA A 60 -3.70 1.80 10.07
N ILE A 61 -3.58 0.81 10.96
CA ILE A 61 -2.67 0.86 12.12
C ILE A 61 -1.22 0.95 11.66
N VAL A 62 -0.82 0.10 10.71
CA VAL A 62 0.57 0.10 10.21
C VAL A 62 0.91 1.42 9.51
N LEU A 63 0.00 1.99 8.73
CA LEU A 63 0.18 3.30 8.10
C LEU A 63 0.25 4.43 9.14
N ALA A 64 -0.55 4.37 10.20
CA ALA A 64 -0.50 5.33 11.31
C ALA A 64 0.83 5.26 12.09
N LEU A 65 1.51 4.11 12.06
CA LEU A 65 2.83 3.94 12.66
C LEU A 65 3.97 4.49 11.79
N LEU A 66 3.81 4.68 10.47
CA LEU A 66 4.87 5.23 9.62
C LEU A 66 5.44 6.58 10.09
N PRO A 67 4.64 7.59 10.51
CA PRO A 67 5.19 8.87 10.96
C PRO A 67 5.88 8.79 12.33
N LEU A 68 5.44 7.88 13.22
CA LEU A 68 5.92 7.80 14.60
C LEU A 68 7.01 6.73 14.79
N GLY A 69 6.95 5.67 13.99
CA GLY A 69 7.75 4.46 14.12
C GLY A 69 9.25 4.69 14.11
N PRO A 70 9.83 5.48 13.18
CA PRO A 70 11.27 5.74 13.16
C PRO A 70 11.75 6.45 14.43
N ALA A 71 10.95 7.37 14.99
CA ALA A 71 11.28 8.05 16.23
C ALA A 71 11.26 7.07 17.42
N LEU A 72 10.23 6.23 17.51
CA LEU A 72 10.13 5.18 18.54
C LEU A 72 11.28 4.18 18.44
N LEU A 73 11.63 3.76 17.23
CA LEU A 73 12.75 2.85 16.97
C LEU A 73 14.09 3.50 17.31
N THR A 74 14.27 4.78 16.96
CA THR A 74 15.46 5.54 17.36
C THR A 74 15.60 5.64 18.87
N MET A 75 14.51 5.90 19.59
CA MET A 75 14.51 5.93 21.06
C MET A 75 14.82 4.56 21.67
N THR A 76 14.34 3.49 21.03
CA THR A 76 14.51 2.10 21.52
C THR A 76 15.92 1.58 21.27
N PHE A 77 16.42 1.73 20.04
CA PHE A 77 17.72 1.20 19.62
C PHE A 77 18.87 2.17 19.89
N ARG A 78 18.58 3.44 20.20
CA ARG A 78 19.58 4.51 20.42
C ARG A 78 20.54 4.70 19.24
N VAL A 79 20.09 4.39 18.03
CA VAL A 79 20.83 4.55 16.77
C VAL A 79 19.99 5.39 15.81
N ALA A 80 20.61 6.37 15.15
CA ALA A 80 19.97 7.20 14.14
C ALA A 80 20.00 6.54 12.75
N ALA A 81 19.38 5.37 12.61
CA ALA A 81 19.32 4.60 11.36
C ALA A 81 17.95 4.76 10.67
N LEU A 82 17.56 6.00 10.35
CA LEU A 82 16.22 6.32 9.86
C LEU A 82 15.83 5.49 8.62
N ASN A 83 16.71 5.38 7.63
CA ASN A 83 16.43 4.65 6.38
C ASN A 83 16.06 3.19 6.66
N ILE A 84 16.78 2.53 7.56
CA ILE A 84 16.55 1.10 7.83
C ILE A 84 15.30 0.87 8.69
N PHE A 85 15.01 1.79 9.61
CA PHE A 85 13.78 1.77 10.39
C PHE A 85 12.56 1.96 9.49
N TYR A 86 12.66 2.83 8.48
CA TYR A 86 11.60 2.92 7.47
C TYR A 86 11.46 1.65 6.66
N THR A 87 12.56 0.97 6.28
CA THR A 87 12.46 -0.31 5.55
C THR A 87 11.73 -1.39 6.34
N LEU A 88 11.96 -1.46 7.66
CA LEU A 88 11.18 -2.31 8.56
C LEU A 88 9.69 -1.98 8.50
N LEU A 89 9.33 -0.70 8.63
CA LEU A 89 7.94 -0.25 8.60
C LEU A 89 7.29 -0.44 7.23
N LEU A 90 8.03 -0.22 6.14
CA LEU A 90 7.56 -0.43 4.76
C LEU A 90 7.35 -1.92 4.47
N ALA A 91 8.13 -2.82 5.08
CA ALA A 91 7.87 -4.25 5.04
C ALA A 91 6.57 -4.60 5.77
N ALA A 92 6.30 -3.99 6.93
CA ALA A 92 5.02 -4.15 7.61
C ALA A 92 3.85 -3.66 6.74
N VAL A 93 4.00 -2.50 6.08
CA VAL A 93 3.01 -1.97 5.13
C VAL A 93 2.77 -2.98 4.01
N LEU A 94 3.83 -3.42 3.33
CA LEU A 94 3.73 -4.41 2.26
C LEU A 94 3.03 -5.69 2.73
N GLY A 95 3.40 -6.22 3.89
CA GLY A 95 2.77 -7.39 4.50
C GLY A 95 1.28 -7.18 4.72
N SER A 96 0.87 -6.00 5.21
CA SER A 96 -0.54 -5.68 5.45
C SER A 96 -1.37 -5.55 4.16
N LEU A 97 -0.75 -5.13 3.05
CA LEU A 97 -1.41 -4.91 1.76
C LEU A 97 -1.51 -6.20 0.93
N LEU A 98 -0.47 -7.05 0.99
CA LEU A 98 -0.29 -8.19 0.10
C LEU A 98 -1.51 -9.15 0.00
N PRO A 99 -2.25 -9.48 1.08
CA PRO A 99 -3.41 -10.36 0.99
C PRO A 99 -4.57 -9.82 0.13
N ARG A 100 -4.57 -8.51 -0.17
CA ARG A 100 -5.66 -7.82 -0.88
C ARG A 100 -5.28 -7.31 -2.25
N LEU A 101 -4.00 -7.30 -2.58
CA LEU A 101 -3.54 -6.75 -3.84
C LEU A 101 -4.03 -7.64 -4.99
N PRO A 102 -4.70 -7.06 -6.01
CA PRO A 102 -4.94 -7.79 -7.25
C PRO A 102 -3.59 -8.04 -7.94
N LEU A 103 -3.15 -9.30 -7.95
CA LEU A 103 -1.84 -9.67 -8.52
C LEU A 103 -1.84 -9.75 -10.05
N ASP A 104 -3.02 -9.81 -10.65
CA ASP A 104 -3.19 -10.04 -12.08
C ASP A 104 -3.40 -8.75 -12.90
N ARG A 105 -3.68 -7.63 -12.24
CA ARG A 105 -3.94 -6.33 -12.86
C ARG A 105 -3.74 -5.19 -11.86
N TRP A 106 -3.51 -3.97 -12.34
CA TRP A 106 -3.60 -2.77 -11.54
C TRP A 106 -5.08 -2.37 -11.36
N ALA A 107 -5.44 -1.93 -10.17
CA ALA A 107 -6.75 -1.36 -9.85
C ALA A 107 -6.85 0.14 -10.18
N LEU A 108 -5.75 0.74 -10.62
CA LEU A 108 -5.68 2.14 -11.05
C LEU A 108 -6.59 2.42 -12.28
N PRO A 109 -7.05 3.68 -12.46
CA PRO A 109 -7.70 4.09 -13.70
C PRO A 109 -6.81 3.86 -14.93
N ARG A 110 -7.39 3.58 -16.11
CA ARG A 110 -6.62 3.17 -17.30
C ARG A 110 -5.42 4.07 -17.65
N TRP A 111 -5.61 5.39 -17.62
CA TRP A 111 -4.54 6.35 -17.91
C TRP A 111 -3.43 6.35 -16.86
N TRP A 112 -3.79 6.04 -15.62
CA TRP A 112 -2.89 5.98 -14.47
C TRP A 112 -2.10 4.69 -14.47
N THR A 113 -2.73 3.58 -14.85
CA THR A 113 -2.04 2.30 -15.02
C THR A 113 -0.88 2.44 -16.01
N LEU A 114 -1.07 3.18 -17.10
CA LEU A 114 0.02 3.44 -18.04
C LEU A 114 1.15 4.24 -17.39
N LEU A 115 0.84 5.40 -16.82
CA LEU A 115 1.86 6.31 -16.27
C LEU A 115 2.55 5.75 -15.03
N LEU A 116 1.78 5.34 -14.03
CA LEU A 116 2.28 4.82 -12.77
C LEU A 116 2.82 3.40 -12.91
N GLY A 117 2.22 2.58 -13.78
CA GLY A 117 2.76 1.25 -14.09
C GLY A 117 4.09 1.34 -14.84
N ALA A 118 4.23 2.27 -15.79
CA ALA A 118 5.50 2.55 -16.44
C ALA A 118 6.53 3.09 -15.44
N TRP A 119 6.15 4.04 -14.57
CA TRP A 119 7.03 4.55 -13.52
C TRP A 119 7.48 3.46 -12.55
N ALA A 120 6.57 2.59 -12.10
CA ALA A 120 6.90 1.44 -11.26
C ALA A 120 7.91 0.51 -11.94
N LEU A 121 7.78 0.31 -13.26
CA LEU A 121 8.72 -0.49 -14.04
C LEU A 121 10.07 0.22 -14.20
N THR A 122 10.07 1.53 -14.45
CA THR A 122 11.29 2.36 -14.51
C THR A 122 12.05 2.26 -13.19
N LEU A 123 11.38 2.40 -12.05
CA LEU A 123 12.00 2.22 -10.74
C LEU A 123 12.50 0.79 -10.54
N ALA A 124 11.66 -0.21 -10.82
CA ALA A 124 11.98 -1.63 -10.64
C ALA A 124 13.21 -2.10 -11.44
N LEU A 125 13.39 -1.57 -12.66
CA LEU A 125 14.51 -1.89 -13.54
C LEU A 125 15.68 -0.91 -13.41
N GLY A 126 15.42 0.31 -12.93
CA GLY A 126 16.42 1.37 -12.82
C GLY A 126 17.28 1.25 -11.57
N TRP A 127 16.71 0.84 -10.43
CA TRP A 127 17.48 0.76 -9.18
C TRP A 127 18.69 -0.18 -9.27
N PRO A 128 18.64 -1.38 -9.90
CA PRO A 128 19.82 -2.25 -10.00
C PRO A 128 20.94 -1.61 -10.82
N VAL A 129 20.58 -0.87 -11.88
CA VAL A 129 21.54 -0.15 -12.72
C VAL A 129 22.20 0.97 -11.93
N MET A 130 21.42 1.71 -11.13
CA MET A 130 21.95 2.76 -10.25
C MET A 130 22.91 2.19 -9.21
N ILE A 131 22.56 1.09 -8.53
CA ILE A 131 23.44 0.43 -7.56
C ILE A 131 24.74 -0.01 -8.22
N LEU A 132 24.66 -0.67 -9.39
CA LEU A 132 25.86 -1.12 -10.09
C LEU A 132 26.75 0.05 -10.56
N ARG A 133 26.13 1.18 -10.90
CA ARG A 133 26.79 2.42 -11.32
C ARG A 133 27.49 3.11 -10.16
N GLU A 134 26.84 3.25 -9.01
CA GLU A 134 27.47 3.81 -7.81
C GLU A 134 28.59 2.91 -7.32
N ALA A 135 28.37 1.59 -7.21
CA ALA A 135 29.42 0.63 -6.85
C ALA A 135 30.64 0.59 -7.80
N GLY A 136 30.66 1.38 -8.89
CA GLY A 136 31.76 1.43 -9.85
C GLY A 136 32.00 0.08 -10.53
N LEU A 137 30.95 -0.72 -10.71
CA LEU A 137 30.99 -2.12 -11.16
C LEU A 137 31.77 -3.07 -10.22
N ARG A 138 32.09 -2.64 -9.00
CA ARG A 138 32.83 -3.40 -7.98
C ARG A 138 31.90 -3.78 -6.83
N LEU A 139 31.17 -4.89 -6.97
CA LEU A 139 30.24 -5.37 -5.93
C LEU A 139 30.89 -5.66 -4.55
N GLY A 140 32.22 -5.69 -4.47
CA GLY A 140 32.94 -5.78 -3.20
C GLY A 140 32.88 -4.51 -2.34
N THR A 141 32.56 -3.34 -2.92
CA THR A 141 32.50 -2.06 -2.20
C THR A 141 31.14 -1.81 -1.53
N LEU A 142 30.13 -2.65 -1.79
CA LEU A 142 28.77 -2.50 -1.25
C LEU A 142 28.73 -2.47 0.30
N ARG A 143 29.77 -2.97 0.99
CA ARG A 143 29.86 -2.91 2.46
C ARG A 143 31.12 -2.17 2.93
N ASP A 144 31.86 -1.59 2.01
CA ASP A 144 33.09 -0.89 2.32
C ASP A 144 32.78 0.53 2.79
N VAL A 145 32.77 0.70 4.11
CA VAL A 145 32.61 2.01 4.76
C VAL A 145 33.81 2.94 4.57
N GLY A 146 34.93 2.46 4.01
CA GLY A 146 36.08 3.28 3.62
C GLY A 146 36.00 3.83 2.20
N ALA A 147 35.15 3.27 1.34
CA ALA A 147 34.98 3.72 -0.04
C ALA A 147 34.05 4.96 -0.06
N LEU A 148 34.59 6.10 -0.51
CA LEU A 148 33.81 7.33 -0.73
C LEU A 148 33.33 7.37 -2.17
N ASP A 149 32.04 7.62 -2.36
CA ASP A 149 31.36 7.38 -3.64
C ASP A 149 30.45 8.55 -4.07
N SER A 150 30.57 9.69 -3.42
CA SER A 150 29.76 10.85 -3.76
C SER A 150 30.50 12.16 -3.60
N TRP A 151 30.05 13.14 -4.38
CA TRP A 151 30.37 14.55 -4.23
C TRP A 151 30.01 15.12 -2.84
N ALA A 152 29.23 14.37 -2.05
CA ALA A 152 28.81 14.71 -0.70
C ALA A 152 29.64 14.03 0.41
N TYR A 153 30.77 13.38 0.07
CA TYR A 153 31.63 12.65 1.02
C TYR A 153 30.91 11.56 1.81
N LEU A 154 29.85 10.98 1.24
CA LEU A 154 29.17 9.80 1.78
C LEU A 154 29.86 8.52 1.31
N THR A 155 29.79 7.49 2.14
CA THR A 155 30.34 6.16 1.82
C THR A 155 29.45 5.43 0.81
N THR A 156 30.02 4.52 0.02
CA THR A 156 29.26 3.68 -0.95
C THR A 156 28.01 3.06 -0.30
N PRO A 157 28.08 2.40 0.87
CA PRO A 157 26.90 1.79 1.49
C PRO A 157 25.82 2.81 1.89
N GLN A 158 26.19 4.05 2.23
CA GLN A 158 25.23 5.10 2.57
C GLN A 158 24.48 5.60 1.33
N VAL A 159 25.19 5.82 0.22
CA VAL A 159 24.58 6.24 -1.05
C VAL A 159 23.63 5.16 -1.57
N GLU A 160 24.07 3.90 -1.54
CA GLU A 160 23.27 2.76 -1.96
C GLU A 160 22.07 2.51 -1.05
N SER A 161 22.25 2.60 0.27
CA SER A 161 21.16 2.54 1.25
C SER A 161 20.10 3.59 0.97
N TRP A 162 20.49 4.82 0.60
CA TRP A 162 19.57 5.88 0.21
C TRP A 162 18.80 5.56 -1.08
N ILE A 163 19.49 5.12 -2.14
CA ILE A 163 18.87 4.74 -3.42
C ILE A 163 17.82 3.64 -3.21
N LEU A 164 18.15 2.62 -2.41
CA LEU A 164 17.25 1.53 -2.10
C LEU A 164 16.06 2.01 -1.27
N TYR A 165 16.29 2.82 -0.24
CA TYR A 165 15.23 3.40 0.58
C TYR A 165 14.22 4.19 -0.26
N VAL A 166 14.69 5.08 -1.13
CA VAL A 166 13.83 5.89 -2.02
C VAL A 166 13.03 4.99 -2.96
N THR A 167 13.69 3.98 -3.55
CA THR A 167 13.05 3.01 -4.45
C THR A 167 11.96 2.22 -3.74
N ILE A 168 12.26 1.65 -2.56
CA ILE A 168 11.31 0.88 -1.75
C ILE A 168 10.11 1.76 -1.38
N THR A 169 10.36 2.98 -0.89
CA THR A 169 9.31 3.91 -0.49
C THR A 169 8.36 4.22 -1.65
N GLN A 170 8.89 4.51 -2.83
CA GLN A 170 8.07 4.80 -4.00
C GLN A 170 7.29 3.58 -4.49
N LEU A 171 7.92 2.42 -4.62
CA LEU A 171 7.25 1.21 -5.10
C LEU A 171 6.17 0.74 -4.11
N VAL A 172 6.44 0.75 -2.80
CA VAL A 172 5.44 0.43 -1.77
C VAL A 172 4.31 1.47 -1.77
N GLY A 173 4.63 2.76 -1.94
CA GLY A 173 3.64 3.83 -2.09
C GLY A 173 2.72 3.63 -3.30
N LEU A 174 3.25 3.18 -4.44
CA LEU A 174 2.44 2.85 -5.62
C LEU A 174 1.54 1.63 -5.39
N LEU A 175 2.05 0.59 -4.69
CA LEU A 175 1.24 -0.58 -4.32
C LEU A 175 0.14 -0.20 -3.30
N TRP A 176 0.42 0.70 -2.38
CA TRP A 176 -0.57 1.26 -1.46
C TRP A 176 -1.65 2.05 -2.20
N LEU A 177 -1.29 2.91 -3.15
CA LEU A 177 -2.25 3.64 -3.97
C LEU A 177 -3.14 2.70 -4.79
N ASP A 178 -2.54 1.66 -5.38
CA ASP A 178 -3.28 0.61 -6.09
C ASP A 178 -4.28 -0.11 -5.18
N TRP A 179 -3.86 -0.44 -3.95
CA TRP A 179 -4.77 -1.02 -2.95
C TRP A 179 -5.93 -0.09 -2.60
N LEU A 180 -5.69 1.21 -2.39
CA LEU A 180 -6.75 2.19 -2.13
C LEU A 180 -7.77 2.24 -3.26
N CYS A 181 -7.31 2.20 -4.52
CA CYS A 181 -8.20 2.14 -5.67
C CYS A 181 -8.98 0.81 -5.73
N ALA A 182 -8.35 -0.31 -5.37
CA ALA A 182 -9.01 -1.62 -5.31
C ALA A 182 -10.10 -1.68 -4.22
N ASP A 183 -9.87 -1.05 -3.07
CA ASP A 183 -10.80 -0.97 -1.94
C ASP A 183 -11.96 0.03 -2.18
N GLY A 184 -11.91 0.78 -3.30
CA GLY A 184 -12.91 1.79 -3.63
C GLY A 184 -12.77 3.10 -2.84
N ALA A 185 -11.66 3.29 -2.13
CA ALA A 185 -11.36 4.55 -1.46
C ALA A 185 -11.16 5.68 -2.49
N ARG A 186 -11.40 6.92 -2.06
CA ARG A 186 -11.13 8.13 -2.84
C ARG A 186 -9.80 8.74 -2.39
N PRO A 187 -8.65 8.30 -2.92
CA PRO A 187 -7.33 8.70 -2.41
C PRO A 187 -7.11 10.22 -2.52
N ALA A 188 -7.81 10.89 -3.43
CA ALA A 188 -7.72 12.32 -3.67
C ALA A 188 -7.80 13.18 -2.40
N HIS A 189 -8.78 12.96 -1.52
CA HIS A 189 -8.95 13.80 -0.33
C HIS A 189 -7.81 13.61 0.66
N GLY A 190 -7.41 12.36 0.91
CA GLY A 190 -6.29 12.06 1.79
C GLY A 190 -4.97 12.62 1.25
N LEU A 191 -4.75 12.55 -0.06
CA LEU A 191 -3.59 13.14 -0.72
C LEU A 191 -3.58 14.66 -0.66
N TRP A 192 -4.73 15.33 -0.80
CA TRP A 192 -4.82 16.78 -0.64
C TRP A 192 -4.57 17.22 0.79
N ILE A 193 -5.24 16.59 1.77
CA ILE A 193 -5.01 16.87 3.19
C ILE A 193 -3.53 16.63 3.53
N GLY A 194 -3.00 15.50 3.07
CA GLY A 194 -1.59 15.14 3.19
C GLY A 194 -0.71 16.25 2.65
N THR A 195 -0.85 16.60 1.37
CA THR A 195 -0.10 17.67 0.66
C THR A 195 -0.25 19.03 1.34
N THR A 196 -1.43 19.40 1.83
CA THR A 196 -1.64 20.69 2.52
C THR A 196 -0.93 20.73 3.86
N ILE A 197 -1.10 19.72 4.71
CA ILE A 197 -0.36 19.63 5.99
C ILE A 197 1.12 19.69 5.70
N ALA A 198 1.54 18.91 4.71
CA ALA A 198 2.88 18.86 4.21
C ALA A 198 3.46 20.24 3.83
N SER A 199 2.76 20.98 2.97
CA SER A 199 3.14 22.34 2.58
C SER A 199 3.19 23.30 3.77
N LEU A 200 2.27 23.18 4.73
CA LEU A 200 2.29 24.00 5.95
C LEU A 200 3.54 23.74 6.79
N VAL A 201 3.94 22.48 6.98
CA VAL A 201 5.17 22.20 7.75
C VAL A 201 6.42 22.65 6.99
N ALA A 202 6.44 22.52 5.66
CA ALA A 202 7.52 23.06 4.83
C ALA A 202 7.66 24.59 4.97
N ILE A 203 6.54 25.33 4.95
CA ILE A 203 6.53 26.79 5.20
C ILE A 203 7.05 27.09 6.61
N TYR A 204 6.59 26.35 7.62
CA TYR A 204 7.06 26.51 9.00
C TYR A 204 8.59 26.33 9.10
N GLN A 205 9.14 25.28 8.51
CA GLN A 205 10.59 25.01 8.54
C GLN A 205 11.42 25.98 7.70
N GLY A 206 10.83 26.54 6.64
CA GLY A 206 11.48 27.58 5.85
C GLY A 206 11.49 28.96 6.53
N THR A 207 10.61 29.19 7.52
CA THR A 207 10.43 30.50 8.17
C THR A 207 10.86 30.54 9.62
N VAL A 208 10.85 29.40 10.32
CA VAL A 208 11.24 29.27 11.72
C VAL A 208 12.56 28.52 11.82
N ASP A 209 13.52 29.08 12.55
CA ASP A 209 14.77 28.39 12.85
C ASP A 209 14.46 27.15 13.69
N VAL A 210 14.59 25.97 13.08
CA VAL A 210 14.37 24.67 13.72
C VAL A 210 15.63 24.11 14.38
N SER A 211 16.73 24.87 14.42
CA SER A 211 17.98 24.47 15.10
C SER A 211 17.75 24.09 16.56
N PHE A 212 16.82 24.75 17.25
CA PHE A 212 16.46 24.45 18.64
C PHE A 212 15.83 23.06 18.84
N LEU A 213 15.20 22.48 17.81
CA LEU A 213 14.60 21.14 17.86
C LEU A 213 15.56 20.05 17.37
N SER A 214 16.44 20.40 16.44
CA SER A 214 17.21 19.42 15.69
C SER A 214 18.58 19.12 16.31
N GLY A 215 19.17 20.02 17.11
CA GLY A 215 20.40 19.81 17.91
C GLY A 215 21.65 19.28 17.16
N GLY A 216 21.59 19.12 15.83
CA GLY A 216 22.59 18.47 14.99
C GLY A 216 23.06 19.36 13.84
N PRO A 217 23.95 18.89 12.96
CA PRO A 217 24.53 19.71 11.89
C PRO A 217 23.57 20.02 10.73
N TRP A 218 22.46 19.29 10.63
CA TRP A 218 21.54 19.33 9.48
C TRP A 218 20.83 20.68 9.26
N PRO A 219 20.40 21.44 10.28
CA PRO A 219 19.89 22.80 10.11
C PRO A 219 20.96 23.75 9.58
N GLY A 220 22.21 23.63 10.05
CA GLY A 220 23.34 24.43 9.56
C GLY A 220 23.73 24.12 8.12
N LEU A 221 23.49 22.89 7.66
CA LEU A 221 23.62 22.49 6.26
C LEU A 221 22.42 22.89 5.39
N GLN A 222 21.41 23.56 5.97
CA GLN A 222 20.10 23.84 5.33
C GLN A 222 19.45 22.56 4.76
N ARG A 223 19.69 21.43 5.41
CA ARG A 223 19.19 20.08 5.06
C ARG A 223 18.32 19.49 6.17
N ALA A 224 17.64 20.34 6.95
CA ALA A 224 16.75 19.88 8.01
C ALA A 224 15.57 19.08 7.41
N ALA A 225 15.66 17.76 7.47
CA ALA A 225 14.69 16.79 6.97
C ALA A 225 13.50 16.57 7.93
N GLY A 226 13.10 17.58 8.71
CA GLY A 226 11.85 17.47 9.46
C GLY A 226 10.71 17.54 8.44
N THR A 227 9.75 16.61 8.41
CA THR A 227 8.54 16.54 7.53
C THR A 227 8.66 16.76 6.01
N LEU A 228 9.67 17.46 5.53
CA LEU A 228 10.38 17.35 4.27
C LEU A 228 11.08 15.98 4.25
N LEU A 229 10.27 14.91 4.22
CA LEU A 229 10.67 13.73 3.46
C LEU A 229 11.22 14.26 2.13
N ASP A 230 12.40 13.77 1.76
CA ASP A 230 13.11 14.02 0.50
C ASP A 230 12.29 14.87 -0.50
N ALA A 231 12.80 16.03 -0.92
CA ALA A 231 12.12 16.91 -1.87
C ALA A 231 11.60 16.13 -3.10
N ASN A 232 12.25 15.02 -3.46
CA ASN A 232 11.77 14.11 -4.50
C ASN A 232 10.47 13.38 -4.12
N ALA A 233 10.33 12.88 -2.90
CA ALA A 233 9.11 12.24 -2.41
C ALA A 233 7.93 13.22 -2.33
N TYR A 234 8.18 14.44 -1.86
CA TYR A 234 7.18 15.51 -1.83
C TYR A 234 6.78 16.03 -3.19
N GLY A 235 7.78 16.29 -4.05
CA GLY A 235 7.55 16.68 -5.43
C GLY A 235 6.74 15.61 -6.17
N THR A 236 7.00 14.33 -5.90
CA THR A 236 6.22 13.21 -6.44
C THR A 236 4.78 13.19 -5.95
N ILE A 237 4.55 13.35 -4.63
CA ILE A 237 3.18 13.38 -4.05
C ILE A 237 2.40 14.60 -4.57
N ALA A 238 3.02 15.78 -4.59
CA ALA A 238 2.41 17.01 -5.12
C ALA A 238 2.10 16.88 -6.62
N ALA A 239 3.01 16.29 -7.40
CA ALA A 239 2.81 16.01 -8.83
C ALA A 239 1.66 15.03 -9.08
N PHE A 240 1.42 14.08 -8.18
CA PHE A 240 0.31 13.13 -8.29
C PHE A 240 -1.02 13.65 -7.73
N ALA A 241 -1.02 14.45 -6.66
CA ALA A 241 -2.24 14.90 -5.99
C ALA A 241 -3.19 15.68 -6.92
N GLY A 242 -2.65 16.57 -7.76
CA GLY A 242 -3.41 17.36 -8.73
C GLY A 242 -4.14 16.47 -9.77
N PRO A 243 -3.41 15.65 -10.54
CA PRO A 243 -4.01 14.75 -11.51
C PRO A 243 -4.97 13.71 -10.88
N ILE A 244 -4.70 13.21 -9.66
CA ILE A 244 -5.59 12.23 -8.97
C ILE A 244 -6.97 12.85 -8.74
N ALA A 245 -7.03 14.11 -8.30
CA ALA A 245 -8.29 14.78 -8.03
C ALA A 245 -9.10 15.06 -9.30
N PHE A 246 -8.43 15.34 -10.42
CA PHE A 246 -9.10 15.64 -11.69
C PHE A 246 -9.69 14.39 -12.37
N THR A 247 -9.01 13.25 -12.24
CA THR A 247 -9.35 12.02 -12.98
C THR A 247 -10.16 11.01 -12.18
N CYS A 248 -10.41 11.28 -10.89
CA CYS A 248 -11.35 10.54 -10.06
C CYS A 248 -12.70 11.30 -10.02
N PRO A 249 -13.50 11.32 -11.12
CA PRO A 249 -14.83 11.90 -11.03
C PRO A 249 -15.57 11.14 -9.94
N ALA A 250 -16.24 11.89 -9.07
CA ALA A 250 -17.10 11.35 -8.05
C ALA A 250 -18.07 10.39 -8.73
N ARG A 251 -17.78 9.07 -8.71
CA ARG A 251 -18.79 8.06 -8.96
C ARG A 251 -19.76 8.25 -7.82
N GLY A 252 -20.82 9.01 -8.11
CA GLY A 252 -21.96 9.20 -7.24
C GLY A 252 -22.35 7.83 -6.72
N GLY A 253 -22.52 7.74 -5.41
CA GLY A 253 -22.95 6.51 -4.77
C GLY A 253 -24.18 6.01 -5.51
N ARG A 254 -24.01 4.96 -6.32
CA ARG A 254 -25.11 4.04 -6.53
C ARG A 254 -25.23 3.33 -5.19
N ALA A 255 -26.05 3.94 -4.32
CA ALA A 255 -26.69 3.23 -3.24
C ALA A 255 -27.08 1.86 -3.81
N HIS A 256 -26.53 0.80 -3.24
CA HIS A 256 -27.11 -0.52 -3.38
C HIS A 256 -28.47 -0.46 -2.70
N GLY A 257 -29.46 0.08 -3.42
CA GLY A 257 -30.86 -0.07 -3.09
C GLY A 257 -31.19 -1.56 -3.08
N PRO A 258 -31.99 -2.03 -2.11
CA PRO A 258 -32.28 -3.45 -1.92
C PRO A 258 -33.15 -3.97 -3.05
N ARG A 259 -32.56 -4.38 -4.18
CA ARG A 259 -33.28 -5.02 -5.30
C ARG A 259 -33.07 -6.53 -5.39
N SER A 260 -32.57 -7.20 -4.35
CA SER A 260 -32.29 -8.63 -4.40
C SER A 260 -33.23 -9.54 -3.59
N CYS A 261 -34.25 -9.00 -2.91
CA CYS A 261 -35.27 -9.79 -2.22
C CYS A 261 -36.56 -9.99 -3.04
N ALA A 262 -37.05 -8.99 -3.79
CA ALA A 262 -38.28 -9.13 -4.56
C ALA A 262 -38.14 -10.06 -5.78
N GLU A 263 -36.96 -10.07 -6.42
CA GLU A 263 -36.72 -10.87 -7.64
C GLU A 263 -36.43 -12.35 -7.36
N ARG A 264 -36.07 -12.69 -6.11
CA ARG A 264 -35.91 -14.10 -5.67
C ARG A 264 -37.24 -14.74 -5.29
N SER A 265 -38.20 -13.96 -4.78
CA SER A 265 -39.55 -14.47 -4.47
C SER A 265 -40.35 -14.79 -5.74
N ALA A 266 -40.17 -14.02 -6.81
CA ALA A 266 -40.87 -14.26 -8.08
C ALA A 266 -40.41 -15.54 -8.80
N ARG A 267 -39.13 -15.93 -8.69
CA ARG A 267 -38.61 -17.16 -9.31
C ARG A 267 -38.94 -18.44 -8.53
N CYS A 268 -39.30 -18.34 -7.25
CA CYS A 268 -39.74 -19.49 -6.47
C CYS A 268 -41.21 -19.85 -6.76
N CYS A 269 -42.05 -18.90 -7.21
CA CYS A 269 -43.45 -19.14 -7.53
C CYS A 269 -43.72 -19.58 -8.98
N SER A 270 -42.76 -19.45 -9.91
CA SER A 270 -42.95 -19.86 -11.31
C SER A 270 -42.49 -21.29 -11.63
N SER A 271 -42.07 -22.06 -10.61
CA SER A 271 -41.63 -23.44 -10.75
C SER A 271 -42.79 -24.41 -10.48
N THR A 272 -43.68 -24.57 -11.47
CA THR A 272 -44.78 -25.55 -11.47
C THR A 272 -44.32 -27.02 -11.54
N SER A 273 -43.03 -27.31 -11.38
CA SER A 273 -42.47 -28.67 -11.53
C SER A 273 -42.30 -29.46 -10.21
N CYS A 274 -42.54 -28.87 -9.03
CA CYS A 274 -42.36 -29.58 -7.76
C CYS A 274 -43.60 -30.29 -7.19
N CYS A 275 -44.79 -30.18 -7.81
CA CYS A 275 -45.99 -30.86 -7.32
C CYS A 275 -46.33 -32.19 -8.04
N ALA A 276 -45.56 -32.63 -9.03
CA ALA A 276 -45.94 -33.78 -9.88
C ALA A 276 -45.21 -35.09 -9.59
N ARG A 277 -44.48 -35.23 -8.47
CA ARG A 277 -43.72 -36.47 -8.22
C ARG A 277 -43.72 -36.91 -6.75
N ALA A 278 -44.90 -37.11 -6.19
CA ALA A 278 -45.07 -37.93 -4.99
C ALA A 278 -46.44 -38.61 -4.98
N GLY A 279 -46.44 -39.95 -5.00
CA GLY A 279 -47.48 -40.70 -4.27
C GLY A 279 -48.64 -41.31 -5.06
N ALA A 280 -48.40 -41.95 -6.21
CA ALA A 280 -49.28 -43.03 -6.64
C ALA A 280 -48.97 -44.31 -5.84
N ARG A 281 -49.54 -44.46 -4.63
CA ARG A 281 -49.77 -45.77 -3.99
C ARG A 281 -50.78 -45.67 -2.84
N THR A 282 -51.85 -46.45 -2.99
CA THR A 282 -52.65 -47.14 -1.96
C THR A 282 -53.58 -46.35 -1.02
N ARG A 283 -54.87 -46.30 -1.41
CA ARG A 283 -56.08 -46.72 -0.65
C ARG A 283 -56.00 -46.74 0.90
N ARG A 284 -56.75 -45.86 1.59
CA ARG A 284 -57.97 -46.14 2.43
C ARG A 284 -58.24 -45.03 3.49
N ARG A 285 -59.52 -44.61 3.55
CA ARG A 285 -60.30 -44.02 4.69
C ARG A 285 -59.93 -42.58 5.13
N ALA A 286 -60.81 -41.59 4.89
CA ALA A 286 -61.87 -41.06 5.80
C ALA A 286 -61.26 -40.32 7.02
N ILE A 287 -61.52 -39.06 7.42
CA ILE A 287 -62.64 -38.07 7.39
C ILE A 287 -62.01 -36.67 7.73
N PRO A 288 -62.68 -35.51 7.46
CA PRO A 288 -62.05 -34.20 7.31
C PRO A 288 -62.06 -33.35 8.60
N HIS A 289 -61.24 -32.29 8.68
CA HIS A 289 -61.59 -31.01 9.33
C HIS A 289 -60.47 -29.95 9.24
N ARG A 290 -60.93 -28.69 9.08
CA ARG A 290 -60.31 -27.39 9.41
C ARG A 290 -59.39 -26.72 8.38
N CYS A 291 -60.05 -25.84 7.61
CA CYS A 291 -59.52 -24.55 7.18
C CYS A 291 -58.88 -23.79 8.36
N TRP A 292 -57.65 -23.33 8.17
CA TRP A 292 -57.11 -22.18 8.88
C TRP A 292 -56.56 -21.21 7.84
N GLN A 293 -57.28 -20.11 7.66
CA GLN A 293 -56.80 -18.89 7.03
C GLN A 293 -55.82 -18.22 8.00
N ALA A 294 -54.63 -17.87 7.52
CA ALA A 294 -53.74 -16.94 8.20
C ALA A 294 -53.17 -15.95 7.17
N SER A 295 -53.90 -14.85 7.03
CA SER A 295 -53.43 -13.45 6.94
C SER A 295 -51.98 -13.19 6.48
N LEU A 296 -51.88 -12.63 5.27
CA LEU A 296 -50.75 -11.83 4.79
C LEU A 296 -50.75 -10.44 5.45
N PRO A 297 -49.60 -9.85 5.81
CA PRO A 297 -49.52 -8.45 6.17
C PRO A 297 -49.38 -7.57 4.90
N SER A 298 -50.19 -6.53 4.86
CA SER A 298 -50.15 -5.41 3.92
C SER A 298 -48.90 -4.55 4.14
N CYS A 299 -48.06 -4.43 3.12
CA CYS A 299 -47.08 -3.34 3.02
C CYS A 299 -47.75 -2.14 2.36
N SER A 300 -47.93 -1.07 3.11
CA SER A 300 -48.34 0.25 2.62
C SER A 300 -47.14 0.96 2.00
N CYS A 301 -47.38 1.64 0.87
CA CYS A 301 -46.44 2.44 0.09
C CYS A 301 -45.87 3.64 0.86
#